data_AF-A0A6A4HET9-F1
#
_entry.id   AF-A0A6A4HET9-F1
#
_cell.length_a   1.000
_cell.length_b   1.000
_cell.length_c   1.000
_cell.angle_alpha   90.00
_cell.angle_beta   90.00
_cell.angle_gamma   90.00
#
_symmetry.space_group_name_H-M   'P 1'
#
loop_
_entity.id
_entity.type
_entity.pdbx_description
1 polymer ?
#
loop_
_entity_poly.entity_id
_entity_poly.type
_entity_poly.pdbx_seq_one_letter_code
_entity_poly.pdbx_strand_id
1 'polypeptide(L)'
;KCEVRVRKRNALPDGNQYKDKKYDSAFFYQLMSEDEDEPNNIPGKSKRYISRPPTYRSDELKQCFLAVDAQADPKPSAQYIPRIPGDPKEAPLPSTRTLDGRARIWMVEAEWLRQHEDSNNSRCIADSGWLWGDARDPEEVEQVAAENVKGKKEKKNEKQKRKFEEGSSGSNGTKKQKSKQ
;
A
#
# COMPACT_ATOMS: atom_id res chain seq x y z
N LYS A 1 5.97 15.11 -1.17
CA LYS A 1 6.67 14.54 0.02
C LYS A 1 7.36 13.23 -0.31
N CYS A 2 6.62 12.21 -0.75
CA CYS A 2 7.19 10.92 -1.13
C CYS A 2 8.34 11.06 -2.16
N GLU A 3 8.09 11.74 -3.27
CA GLU A 3 9.12 11.99 -4.30
C GLU A 3 10.35 12.72 -3.77
N VAL A 4 10.16 13.71 -2.88
CA VAL A 4 11.27 14.45 -2.25
C VAL A 4 12.12 13.50 -1.40
N ARG A 5 11.50 12.62 -0.61
CA ARG A 5 12.21 11.59 0.16
C ARG A 5 12.92 10.58 -0.73
N VAL A 6 12.32 10.18 -1.86
CA VAL A 6 13.00 9.31 -2.84
C VAL A 6 14.24 10.01 -3.43
N ARG A 7 14.14 11.29 -3.81
CA ARG A 7 15.31 12.07 -4.28
C ARG A 7 16.40 12.17 -3.23
N LYS A 8 16.02 12.49 -1.99
CA LYS A 8 16.94 12.58 -0.85
C LYS A 8 17.60 11.23 -0.55
N ARG A 9 16.84 10.14 -0.53
CA ARG A 9 17.35 8.77 -0.37
C ARG A 9 18.38 8.43 -1.44
N ASN A 10 18.08 8.72 -2.71
CA ASN A 10 19.01 8.47 -3.81
C ASN A 10 20.30 9.30 -3.69
N ALA A 11 20.24 10.46 -3.04
CA ALA A 11 21.37 11.34 -2.75
C ALA A 11 22.13 10.99 -1.46
N LEU A 12 21.73 9.96 -0.71
CA LEU A 12 22.51 9.46 0.43
C LEU A 12 23.88 8.95 -0.03
N PRO A 13 24.90 8.97 0.85
CA PRO A 13 26.22 8.42 0.56
C PRO A 13 26.15 6.98 0.06
N ASP A 14 27.09 6.61 -0.83
CA ASP A 14 27.20 5.24 -1.29
C ASP A 14 27.57 4.30 -0.14
N GLY A 15 26.93 3.12 -0.10
CA GLY A 15 27.02 2.19 1.02
C GLY A 15 26.09 2.49 2.20
N ASN A 16 25.28 3.56 2.14
CA ASN A 16 24.24 3.77 3.15
C ASN A 16 23.14 2.70 3.01
N GLN A 17 22.90 1.95 4.09
CA GLN A 17 21.91 0.85 4.12
C GLN A 17 20.51 1.27 3.66
N TYR A 18 20.09 2.52 3.90
CA TYR A 18 18.75 2.97 3.53
C TYR A 18 18.60 3.15 2.02
N LYS A 19 19.66 3.06 1.22
CA LYS A 19 19.59 2.95 -0.25
C LYS A 19 19.22 1.54 -0.72
N ASP A 20 19.30 0.53 0.14
CA ASP A 20 19.02 -0.86 -0.23
C ASP A 20 17.55 -1.05 -0.61
N LYS A 21 17.31 -1.90 -1.62
CA LYS A 21 15.97 -2.21 -2.15
C LYS A 21 14.99 -2.70 -1.08
N LYS A 22 15.50 -3.30 0.01
CA LYS A 22 14.66 -3.79 1.12
C LYS A 22 13.82 -2.69 1.76
N TYR A 23 14.24 -1.43 1.66
CA TYR A 23 13.51 -0.26 2.15
C TYR A 23 12.58 0.38 1.10
N ASP A 24 12.56 -0.07 -0.16
CA ASP A 24 11.76 0.55 -1.24
C ASP A 24 10.29 0.66 -0.88
N SER A 25 9.76 -0.37 -0.24
CA SER A 25 8.38 -0.45 0.22
C SER A 25 8.00 0.67 1.21
N ALA A 26 8.94 1.32 1.89
CA ALA A 26 8.64 2.43 2.80
C ALA A 26 8.32 3.74 2.05
N PHE A 27 8.68 3.83 0.77
CA PHE A 27 8.57 5.05 -0.03
C PHE A 27 7.35 5.04 -0.96
N PHE A 28 6.20 4.61 -0.42
CA PHE A 28 4.89 4.77 -1.05
C PHE A 28 4.07 5.86 -0.38
N TYR A 29 3.21 6.52 -1.16
CA TYR A 29 2.45 7.69 -0.69
C TYR A 29 1.57 7.38 0.54
N GLN A 30 0.92 6.21 0.54
CA GLN A 30 0.00 5.79 1.60
C GLN A 30 0.69 5.62 2.96
N LEU A 31 1.99 5.32 2.97
CA LEU A 31 2.79 5.10 4.18
C LEU A 31 3.45 6.38 4.70
N MET A 32 3.33 7.48 3.95
CA MET A 32 3.79 8.80 4.40
C MET A 32 2.87 9.32 5.49
N SER A 33 3.44 10.08 6.44
CA SER A 33 2.62 10.76 7.45
C SER A 33 1.79 11.86 6.79
N GLU A 34 0.61 12.12 7.34
CA GLU A 34 -0.15 13.32 7.00
C GLU A 34 0.61 14.58 7.44
N ASP A 35 0.35 15.67 6.71
CA ASP A 35 0.89 16.99 7.00
C ASP A 35 -0.26 17.85 7.54
N GLU A 36 -0.09 18.42 8.73
CA GLU A 36 -1.03 19.36 9.35
C GLU A 36 -0.54 20.79 9.09
N ASP A 37 -1.46 21.74 8.91
CA ASP A 37 -1.11 23.16 8.87
C ASP A 37 -0.52 23.60 10.22
N GLU A 38 0.57 24.37 10.20
CA GLU A 38 1.08 25.00 11.43
C GLU A 38 0.01 25.99 11.95
N PRO A 39 -0.55 25.78 13.16
CA PRO A 39 -1.70 26.55 13.65
C PRO A 39 -1.37 28.04 13.84
N ASN A 40 -0.09 28.35 14.06
CA ASN A 40 0.40 29.71 14.23
C ASN A 40 1.09 30.18 12.95
N ASN A 41 0.31 30.58 11.95
CA ASN A 41 0.86 31.32 10.82
C ASN A 41 1.26 32.73 11.30
N ILE A 42 2.49 32.85 11.79
CA ILE A 42 3.02 34.12 12.30
C ILE A 42 3.14 35.08 11.11
N PRO A 43 2.51 36.28 11.15
CA PRO A 43 2.63 37.26 10.07
C PRO A 43 4.09 37.54 9.72
N GLY A 44 4.46 37.37 8.45
CA GLY A 44 5.82 37.58 7.95
C GLY A 44 6.74 36.35 7.97
N LYS A 45 6.31 35.20 8.52
CA LYS A 45 7.02 33.93 8.36
C LYS A 45 6.46 33.12 7.19
N SER A 46 7.34 32.41 6.49
CA SER A 46 6.94 31.47 5.44
C SER A 46 6.07 30.36 6.05
N LYS A 47 4.97 30.00 5.36
CA LYS A 47 4.12 28.86 5.73
C LYS A 47 4.97 27.60 5.93
N ARG A 48 4.64 26.78 6.92
CA ARG A 48 5.23 25.46 7.16
C ARG A 48 4.12 24.45 7.45
N TYR A 49 4.47 23.18 7.28
CA TYR A 49 3.61 22.06 7.67
C TYR A 49 4.23 21.29 8.83
N ILE A 50 3.39 20.78 9.72
CA ILE A 50 3.78 19.86 10.79
C ILE A 50 3.54 18.45 10.28
N SER A 51 4.58 17.62 10.24
CA SER A 51 4.42 16.21 9.90
C SER A 51 4.52 15.34 11.14
N ARG A 52 3.39 14.73 11.52
CA ARG A 52 3.30 13.84 12.67
C ARG A 52 3.46 12.38 12.24
N PRO A 53 4.47 11.65 12.71
CA PRO A 53 4.58 10.23 12.41
C PRO A 53 3.45 9.44 13.08
N PRO A 54 2.87 8.43 12.42
CA PRO A 54 1.98 7.49 13.09
C PRO A 54 2.68 6.74 14.22
N THR A 55 1.92 6.43 15.26
CA THR A 55 2.39 5.66 16.44
C THR A 55 2.78 4.23 16.10
N TYR A 56 2.14 3.62 15.10
CA TYR A 56 2.45 2.24 14.69
C TYR A 56 3.86 2.04 14.12
N ARG A 57 4.59 3.10 13.75
CA ARG A 57 5.86 2.95 13.03
C ARG A 57 6.90 2.27 13.92
N SER A 58 7.55 1.24 13.37
CA SER A 58 8.73 0.64 13.99
C SER A 58 9.88 1.65 14.09
N ASP A 59 10.79 1.39 15.03
CA ASP A 59 11.99 2.23 15.21
C ASP A 59 12.90 2.20 13.99
N GLU A 60 12.99 1.06 13.31
CA GLU A 60 13.71 0.90 12.04
C GLU A 60 13.19 1.85 10.97
N LEU A 61 11.86 1.95 10.80
CA LEU A 61 11.26 2.87 9.84
C LEU A 61 11.46 4.34 10.26
N LYS A 62 11.35 4.64 11.57
CA LYS A 62 11.63 5.99 12.08
C LYS A 62 13.07 6.41 11.76
N GLN A 63 14.05 5.54 12.02
CA GLN A 63 15.46 5.80 11.72
C GLN A 63 15.72 5.97 10.22
N CYS A 64 15.10 5.14 9.38
CA CYS A 64 15.17 5.28 7.92
C CYS A 64 14.70 6.67 7.46
N PHE A 65 13.52 7.12 7.91
CA PHE A 65 13.02 8.45 7.54
C PHE A 65 13.84 9.58 8.14
N LEU A 66 14.36 9.46 9.36
CA LEU A 66 15.25 10.47 9.95
C LEU A 66 16.52 10.65 9.13
N ALA A 67 17.16 9.55 8.71
CA ALA A 67 18.35 9.60 7.89
C ALA A 67 18.09 10.22 6.51
N VAL A 68 16.97 9.87 5.87
CA VAL A 68 16.57 10.44 4.58
C VAL A 68 16.21 11.92 4.71
N ASP A 69 15.45 12.30 5.74
CA ASP A 69 15.00 13.68 5.92
C ASP A 69 16.17 14.62 6.27
N ALA A 70 17.23 14.11 6.93
CA ALA A 70 18.48 14.83 7.20
C ALA A 70 19.28 15.16 5.93
N GLN A 71 19.14 14.37 4.86
CA GLN A 71 19.81 14.64 3.59
C GLN A 71 19.21 15.89 2.92
N ALA A 72 20.08 16.77 2.42
CA ALA A 72 19.66 17.91 1.61
C ALA A 72 19.02 17.44 0.30
N ASP A 73 17.91 18.06 -0.12
CA ASP A 73 17.29 17.73 -1.41
C ASP A 73 18.23 18.19 -2.54
N PRO A 74 18.67 17.29 -3.45
CA PRO A 74 19.52 17.67 -4.57
C PRO A 74 18.81 18.56 -5.60
N LYS A 75 17.47 18.61 -5.58
CA LYS A 75 16.66 19.45 -6.48
C LYS A 75 15.66 20.28 -5.68
N PRO A 76 16.13 21.27 -4.89
CA PRO A 76 15.25 22.10 -4.09
C PRO A 76 14.33 22.92 -5.00
N SER A 77 13.07 23.05 -4.61
CA SER A 77 12.09 23.90 -5.31
C SER A 77 11.71 25.07 -4.42
N ALA A 78 11.65 26.28 -4.98
CA ALA A 78 11.15 27.46 -4.27
C ALA A 78 9.67 27.33 -3.87
N GLN A 79 8.91 26.44 -4.53
CA GLN A 79 7.52 26.14 -4.19
C GLN A 79 7.40 25.09 -3.07
N TYR A 80 8.51 24.49 -2.64
CA TYR A 80 8.47 23.48 -1.59
C TYR A 80 8.24 24.14 -0.23
N ILE A 81 7.09 23.86 0.37
CA ILE A 81 6.78 24.31 1.73
C ILE A 81 7.54 23.40 2.72
N PRO A 82 8.37 23.97 3.63
CA PRO A 82 9.11 23.21 4.62
C PRO A 82 8.17 22.43 5.56
N ARG A 83 8.64 21.26 5.99
CA ARG A 83 7.95 20.41 6.96
C ARG A 83 8.79 20.31 8.21
N ILE A 84 8.19 20.51 9.37
CA ILE A 84 8.81 20.27 10.67
C ILE A 84 8.29 18.96 11.26
N PRO A 85 9.14 18.17 11.94
CA PRO A 85 8.66 16.99 12.64
C PRO A 85 7.74 17.42 13.80
N GLY A 86 6.57 16.80 13.90
CA GLY A 86 5.66 16.94 15.02
C GLY A 86 5.61 15.68 15.87
N ASP A 87 4.92 15.75 17.00
CA ASP A 87 4.73 14.61 17.90
C ASP A 87 4.00 13.46 17.21
N PRO A 88 4.31 12.20 17.57
CA PRO A 88 3.57 11.06 17.06
C PRO A 88 2.06 11.20 17.30
N LYS A 89 1.27 10.71 16.34
CA LYS A 89 -0.19 10.78 16.38
C LYS A 89 -0.77 9.39 16.13
N GLU A 90 -1.81 9.03 16.89
CA GLU A 90 -2.57 7.82 16.62
C GLU A 90 -3.21 7.91 15.23
N ALA A 91 -2.92 6.92 14.40
CA ALA A 91 -3.47 6.78 13.06
C ALA A 91 -3.56 5.30 12.69
N PRO A 92 -4.64 4.86 12.04
CA PRO A 92 -4.77 3.48 11.61
C PRO A 92 -3.77 3.15 10.49
N LEU A 93 -3.48 1.87 10.31
CA LEU A 93 -2.73 1.41 9.14
C LEU A 93 -3.54 1.66 7.86
N PRO A 94 -2.90 2.10 6.76
CA PRO A 94 -3.59 2.26 5.48
C PRO A 94 -4.15 0.94 4.98
N SER A 95 -5.46 0.89 4.71
CA SER A 95 -6.09 -0.27 4.09
C SER A 95 -6.15 -0.10 2.58
N THR A 96 -5.48 -0.98 1.84
CA THR A 96 -5.38 -0.88 0.38
C THR A 96 -5.57 -2.23 -0.31
N ARG A 97 -6.07 -2.19 -1.55
CA ARG A 97 -6.25 -3.38 -2.37
C ARG A 97 -4.95 -3.85 -3.02
N THR A 98 -4.03 -2.94 -3.27
CA THR A 98 -2.74 -3.20 -3.93
C THR A 98 -1.63 -3.33 -2.91
N LEU A 99 -0.63 -4.17 -3.19
CA LEU A 99 0.49 -4.42 -2.28
C LEU A 99 1.31 -3.16 -1.94
N ASP A 100 1.57 -2.31 -2.94
CA ASP A 100 2.35 -1.06 -2.83
C ASP A 100 1.89 -0.13 -1.70
N GLY A 101 0.59 -0.14 -1.39
CA GLY A 101 0.01 0.72 -0.37
C GLY A 101 -0.06 0.11 1.03
N ARG A 102 0.36 -1.15 1.20
CA ARG A 102 0.32 -1.88 2.47
C ARG A 102 1.63 -1.70 3.22
N ALA A 103 1.53 -1.64 4.55
CA ALA A 103 2.72 -1.67 5.38
C ALA A 103 3.35 -3.07 5.32
N ARG A 104 4.68 -3.14 5.36
CA ARG A 104 5.39 -4.40 5.60
C ARG A 104 5.47 -4.65 7.10
N ILE A 105 5.55 -5.91 7.53
CA ILE A 105 5.66 -6.25 8.96
C ILE A 105 6.80 -5.48 9.64
N TRP A 106 7.98 -5.39 9.00
CA TRP A 106 9.13 -4.67 9.58
C TRP A 106 8.87 -3.16 9.84
N MET A 107 7.89 -2.56 9.16
CA MET A 107 7.54 -1.14 9.31
C MET A 107 6.66 -0.87 10.53
N VAL A 108 6.09 -1.90 11.12
CA VAL A 108 5.10 -1.80 12.19
C VAL A 108 5.72 -2.28 13.50
N GLU A 109 5.51 -1.52 14.56
CA GLU A 109 5.93 -1.90 15.90
C GLU A 109 5.12 -3.09 16.42
N ALA A 110 5.81 -4.13 16.88
CA ALA A 110 5.17 -5.38 17.29
C ALA A 110 4.22 -5.22 18.49
N GLU A 111 4.55 -4.32 19.45
CA GLU A 111 3.66 -4.00 20.57
C GLU A 111 2.37 -3.33 20.09
N TRP A 112 2.48 -2.36 19.18
CA TRP A 112 1.32 -1.70 18.59
C TRP A 112 0.41 -2.70 17.85
N LEU A 113 1.01 -3.60 17.06
CA LEU A 113 0.25 -4.59 16.30
C LEU A 113 -0.49 -5.59 17.18
N ARG A 114 0.07 -5.99 18.33
CA ARG A 114 -0.62 -6.84 19.31
C ARG A 114 -1.84 -6.16 19.93
N GLN A 115 -1.81 -4.84 20.07
CA GLN A 115 -2.93 -4.05 20.60
C GLN A 115 -3.99 -3.76 19.53
N HIS A 116 -3.62 -3.87 18.25
CA HIS A 116 -4.46 -3.57 17.08
C HIS A 116 -4.53 -4.77 16.12
N GLU A 117 -4.97 -5.91 16.65
CA GLU A 117 -5.05 -7.17 15.89
C GLU A 117 -6.00 -7.07 14.68
N ASP A 118 -7.01 -6.20 14.76
CA ASP A 118 -7.91 -5.87 13.65
C ASP A 118 -7.16 -5.32 12.41
N SER A 119 -6.04 -4.64 12.65
CA SER A 119 -5.15 -4.12 11.61
C SER A 119 -4.18 -5.17 11.06
N ASN A 120 -4.05 -6.34 11.71
CA ASN A 120 -3.24 -7.46 11.24
C ASN A 120 -3.97 -8.28 10.17
N ASN A 121 -4.27 -7.66 9.04
CA ASN A 121 -4.97 -8.30 7.94
C ASN A 121 -4.28 -8.02 6.60
N SER A 122 -4.58 -8.86 5.60
CA SER A 122 -3.93 -8.81 4.29
C SER A 122 -4.22 -7.55 3.47
N ARG A 123 -5.13 -6.67 3.91
CA ARG A 123 -5.35 -5.36 3.27
C ARG A 123 -4.50 -4.24 3.86
N CYS A 124 -4.02 -4.41 5.09
CA CYS A 124 -3.25 -3.39 5.79
C CYS A 124 -1.76 -3.75 5.86
N ILE A 125 -1.46 -5.04 6.08
CA ILE A 125 -0.11 -5.55 6.28
C ILE A 125 0.20 -6.65 5.27
N ALA A 126 1.43 -6.64 4.79
CA ALA A 126 2.04 -7.74 4.05
C ALA A 126 3.35 -8.17 4.71
N ASP A 127 3.79 -9.39 4.43
CA ASP A 127 5.12 -9.87 4.84
C ASP A 127 6.21 -8.96 4.28
N SER A 128 7.43 -9.06 4.81
CA SER A 128 8.54 -8.15 4.49
C SER A 128 9.28 -8.57 3.22
N GLY A 129 9.30 -9.87 2.92
CA GLY A 129 9.94 -10.46 1.75
C GLY A 129 11.35 -10.99 2.01
N TRP A 130 11.93 -11.65 1.01
CA TRP A 130 13.23 -12.32 1.07
C TRP A 130 14.40 -11.43 1.49
N LEU A 131 14.39 -10.13 1.14
CA LEU A 131 15.42 -9.17 1.51
C LEU A 131 15.43 -8.87 3.02
N TRP A 132 14.36 -9.26 3.72
CA TRP A 132 14.22 -9.22 5.17
C TRP A 132 14.35 -10.61 5.81
N GLY A 133 14.64 -11.64 5.03
CA GLY A 133 14.81 -13.02 5.49
C GLY A 133 13.55 -13.89 5.43
N ASP A 134 12.45 -13.39 4.84
CA ASP A 134 11.23 -14.19 4.69
C ASP A 134 11.39 -15.24 3.58
N ALA A 135 10.63 -16.34 3.68
CA ALA A 135 10.72 -17.46 2.75
C ALA A 135 10.18 -17.14 1.34
N ARG A 136 9.30 -16.15 1.21
CA ARG A 136 8.67 -15.75 -0.06
C ARG A 136 8.46 -14.25 -0.10
N ASP A 137 8.47 -13.71 -1.31
CA ASP A 137 8.09 -12.32 -1.51
C ASP A 137 6.57 -12.15 -1.54
N PRO A 138 6.05 -11.08 -0.93
CA PRO A 138 4.63 -10.77 -0.97
C PRO A 138 4.09 -10.59 -2.39
N GLU A 139 4.92 -10.10 -3.31
CA GLU A 139 4.63 -9.95 -4.74
C GLU A 139 4.34 -11.31 -5.38
N GLU A 140 5.15 -12.34 -5.08
CA GLU A 140 4.95 -13.69 -5.57
C GLU A 140 3.66 -14.30 -5.02
N VAL A 141 3.38 -14.08 -3.72
CA VAL A 141 2.16 -14.56 -3.07
C VAL A 141 0.91 -13.95 -3.72
N GLU A 142 0.92 -12.66 -4.05
CA GLU A 142 -0.19 -12.01 -4.75
C GLU A 142 -0.36 -12.50 -6.19
N GLN A 143 0.73 -12.70 -6.93
CA GLN A 143 0.67 -13.21 -8.30
C GLN A 143 0.04 -14.61 -8.33
N VAL A 144 0.52 -15.53 -7.49
CA VAL A 144 -0.05 -16.88 -7.39
C VAL A 144 -1.52 -16.83 -6.97
N ALA A 145 -1.90 -15.94 -6.07
CA ALA A 145 -3.30 -15.77 -5.68
C ALA A 145 -4.16 -15.26 -6.86
N ALA A 146 -3.66 -14.29 -7.63
CA ALA A 146 -4.35 -13.72 -8.79
C ALA A 146 -4.55 -14.76 -9.90
N GLU A 147 -3.52 -15.57 -10.20
CA GLU A 147 -3.60 -16.66 -11.17
C GLU A 147 -4.62 -17.72 -10.75
N ASN A 148 -4.62 -18.11 -9.47
CA ASN A 148 -5.60 -19.04 -8.92
C ASN A 148 -7.04 -18.50 -9.03
N VAL A 149 -7.24 -17.21 -8.79
CA VAL A 149 -8.56 -16.57 -8.95
C VAL A 149 -8.98 -16.55 -10.42
N LYS A 150 -8.06 -16.26 -11.34
CA LYS A 150 -8.32 -16.28 -12.79
C LYS A 150 -8.71 -17.68 -13.25
N GLY A 151 -7.94 -18.70 -12.88
CA GLY A 151 -8.25 -20.09 -13.21
C GLY A 151 -9.60 -20.57 -12.64
N LYS A 152 -9.97 -20.14 -11.42
CA LYS A 152 -11.31 -20.42 -10.84
C LYS A 152 -12.43 -19.74 -11.63
N LYS A 153 -12.25 -18.49 -12.07
CA LYS A 153 -13.24 -17.76 -12.89
C LYS A 153 -13.42 -18.42 -14.26
N GLU A 154 -12.34 -18.80 -14.91
CA GLU A 154 -12.37 -19.49 -16.21
C GLU A 154 -13.14 -20.81 -16.12
N LYS A 155 -12.84 -21.64 -15.10
CA LYS A 155 -13.58 -22.89 -14.83
C LYS A 155 -15.08 -22.64 -14.56
N LYS A 156 -15.42 -21.58 -13.84
CA LYS A 156 -16.82 -21.20 -13.56
C LYS A 156 -17.55 -20.79 -14.85
N ASN A 157 -16.90 -19.99 -15.69
CA ASN A 157 -17.46 -19.55 -16.97
C ASN A 157 -17.65 -20.72 -17.93
N GLU A 158 -16.68 -21.65 -18.02
CA GLU A 158 -16.80 -22.85 -18.83
C GLU A 158 -17.95 -23.75 -18.37
N LYS A 159 -18.10 -23.93 -17.05
CA LYS A 159 -19.24 -24.68 -16.48
C LYS A 159 -20.59 -24.02 -16.78
N GLN A 160 -20.67 -22.69 -16.77
CA GLN A 160 -21.88 -21.96 -17.14
C GLN A 160 -22.21 -22.10 -18.63
N LYS A 161 -21.19 -22.03 -19.50
CA LYS A 161 -21.37 -22.22 -20.95
C LYS A 161 -21.90 -23.61 -21.28
N ARG A 162 -21.32 -24.67 -20.71
CA ARG A 162 -21.80 -26.06 -20.89
C ARG A 162 -23.25 -26.24 -20.44
N LYS A 163 -23.63 -25.66 -19.29
CA LYS A 163 -25.03 -25.68 -18.81
C LYS A 163 -26.00 -24.94 -19.73
N PHE A 164 -25.56 -23.86 -20.37
CA PHE A 164 -26.39 -23.12 -21.32
C PHE A 164 -26.58 -23.90 -22.62
N GLU A 165 -25.53 -24.57 -23.11
CA GLU A 165 -25.59 -25.43 -24.30
C GLU A 165 -26.48 -26.68 -24.08
N GLU A 166 -26.40 -27.34 -22.91
CA GLU A 166 -27.29 -28.47 -22.56
C GLU A 166 -28.75 -28.04 -22.30
N GLY A 167 -28.98 -26.81 -21.82
CA GLY A 167 -30.32 -26.26 -21.61
C GLY A 167 -31.04 -25.84 -22.89
N SER A 168 -30.30 -25.57 -23.97
CA SER A 168 -30.87 -25.12 -25.25
C SER A 168 -31.31 -26.26 -26.18
N SER A 169 -30.93 -27.51 -25.90
CA SER A 169 -31.30 -28.68 -26.71
C SER A 169 -32.66 -29.32 -26.34
N GLY A 170 -33.43 -28.74 -25.41
CA GLY A 170 -34.61 -29.37 -24.82
C GLY A 170 -36.00 -28.84 -25.19
N SER A 171 -36.17 -27.78 -26.00
CA SER A 171 -37.51 -27.18 -26.24
C SER A 171 -37.96 -27.14 -27.71
N ASN A 172 -38.03 -28.28 -28.38
CA ASN A 172 -38.90 -28.43 -29.56
C ASN A 172 -40.28 -28.96 -29.11
N GLY A 173 -41.06 -28.09 -28.48
CA GLY A 173 -42.45 -28.34 -28.07
C GLY A 173 -43.44 -27.70 -29.05
N THR A 174 -44.09 -28.55 -29.81
CA THR A 174 -45.05 -28.32 -30.91
C THR A 174 -46.16 -27.28 -30.57
N LYS A 175 -46.19 -26.15 -31.28
CA LYS A 175 -47.34 -25.20 -31.26
C LYS A 175 -48.49 -25.76 -32.09
N LYS A 176 -49.49 -26.33 -31.41
CA LYS A 176 -50.77 -26.77 -32.00
C LYS A 176 -51.66 -25.54 -32.26
N GLN A 177 -51.81 -25.11 -33.51
CA GLN A 177 -52.80 -24.11 -33.93
C GLN A 177 -54.21 -24.68 -33.74
N LYS A 178 -55.06 -23.98 -32.97
CA LYS A 178 -56.51 -24.22 -32.95
C LYS A 178 -57.19 -23.25 -33.93
N SER A 179 -57.80 -23.80 -34.97
CA SER A 179 -58.78 -23.14 -35.84
C SER A 179 -60.09 -22.92 -35.08
N LYS A 180 -60.67 -21.72 -35.19
CA LYS A 180 -62.06 -21.44 -34.78
C LYS A 180 -62.96 -21.52 -36.03
N GLN A 181 -63.99 -22.36 -35.95
CA GLN A 181 -65.26 -22.21 -36.67
C GLN A 181 -66.24 -21.51 -35.75
#